data_AF-A0A0M2KAN3-F1
#
_entry.id   AF-A0A0M2KAN3-F1
#
_cell.length_a   1.000
_cell.length_b   1.000
_cell.length_c   1.000
_cell.angle_alpha   90.00
_cell.angle_beta   90.00
_cell.angle_gamma   90.00
#
_symmetry.space_group_name_H-M   'P 1'
#
loop_
_entity.id
_entity.type
_entity.pdbx_description
1 polymer ?
#
loop_
_entity_poly.entity_id
_entity_poly.type
_entity_poly.pdbx_seq_one_letter_code
_entity_poly.pdbx_strand_id
1 'polypeptide(L)'
;MSQATNAATSSSKEKRAYRKGNPMSATERQLAAIARKRETHKEVNVFIRNPMKAQLLHLCKQEGLTQGEMIEKLIQIETKRRGEKM
;
A
#
# COMPACT_ATOMS: atom_id res chain seq x y z
N MET A 1 -24.00 25.63 -51.63
CA MET A 1 -24.17 24.16 -51.68
C MET A 1 -22.81 23.52 -51.45
N SER A 2 -22.78 22.45 -50.63
CA SER A 2 -21.80 21.34 -50.57
C SER A 2 -20.34 21.70 -50.20
N GLN A 3 -19.66 21.08 -49.23
CA GLN A 3 -19.93 19.88 -48.41
C GLN A 3 -18.82 19.83 -47.34
N ALA A 4 -19.16 19.78 -46.05
CA ALA A 4 -18.18 19.42 -45.03
C ALA A 4 -17.95 17.91 -45.14
N THR A 5 -16.76 17.52 -45.61
CA THR A 5 -16.34 16.13 -45.70
C THR A 5 -16.16 15.62 -44.27
N ASN A 6 -17.19 14.94 -43.75
CA ASN A 6 -17.05 14.12 -42.55
C ASN A 6 -15.96 13.09 -42.83
N ALA A 7 -14.77 13.33 -42.28
CA ALA A 7 -13.66 12.38 -42.26
C ALA A 7 -14.13 11.16 -41.46
N ALA A 8 -14.70 10.19 -42.17
CA ALA A 8 -15.06 8.90 -41.62
C ALA A 8 -13.78 8.23 -41.12
N THR A 9 -13.61 8.19 -39.80
CA THR A 9 -12.53 7.43 -39.16
C THR A 9 -12.66 5.96 -39.57
N SER A 10 -11.66 5.49 -40.33
CA SER A 10 -11.53 4.13 -40.86
C SER A 10 -11.29 3.09 -39.75
N SER A 11 -12.31 2.80 -38.97
CA SER A 11 -12.31 1.64 -38.08
C SER A 11 -13.60 0.86 -38.28
N SER A 12 -13.56 -0.11 -39.18
CA SER A 12 -14.60 -1.12 -39.43
C SER A 12 -14.64 -2.23 -38.36
N LYS A 13 -13.91 -2.09 -37.26
CA LYS A 13 -14.00 -3.00 -36.11
C LYS A 13 -15.13 -2.56 -35.18
N GLU A 14 -16.07 -3.46 -34.94
CA GLU A 14 -17.07 -3.32 -33.89
C GLU A 14 -16.41 -2.89 -32.58
N LYS A 15 -16.81 -1.73 -32.07
CA LYS A 15 -16.32 -1.16 -30.82
C LYS A 15 -16.66 -2.16 -29.72
N ARG A 16 -15.65 -2.79 -29.09
CA ARG A 16 -15.86 -3.75 -27.99
C ARG A 16 -16.81 -3.12 -26.96
N ALA A 17 -17.90 -3.81 -26.64
CA ALA A 17 -18.82 -3.38 -25.60
C ALA A 17 -18.03 -3.10 -24.31
N TYR A 18 -18.21 -1.91 -23.75
CA TYR A 18 -17.55 -1.51 -22.51
C TYR A 18 -18.02 -2.43 -21.39
N ARG A 19 -17.19 -3.42 -21.05
CA ARG A 19 -17.38 -4.24 -19.85
C ARG A 19 -16.78 -3.46 -18.69
N LYS A 20 -17.58 -2.60 -18.06
CA LYS A 20 -17.25 -2.14 -16.70
C LYS A 20 -17.27 -3.39 -15.83
N GLY A 21 -16.09 -3.96 -15.57
CA GLY A 21 -15.98 -5.05 -14.60
C GLY A 21 -16.65 -4.64 -13.29
N ASN A 22 -17.10 -5.62 -12.51
CA ASN A 22 -17.68 -5.29 -11.22
C ASN A 22 -16.56 -4.68 -10.35
N PRO A 23 -16.63 -3.40 -9.95
CA PRO A 23 -15.58 -2.80 -9.15
C PRO A 23 -15.51 -3.52 -7.82
N MET A 24 -14.30 -3.87 -7.36
CA MET A 24 -14.13 -4.51 -6.05
C MET A 24 -14.84 -3.70 -4.98
N SER A 25 -15.56 -4.37 -4.07
CA SER A 25 -16.18 -3.72 -2.93
C SER A 25 -15.11 -3.08 -2.03
N ALA A 26 -15.50 -2.15 -1.14
CA ALA A 26 -14.56 -1.56 -0.19
C ALA A 26 -13.85 -2.63 0.67
N THR A 27 -14.59 -3.66 1.07
CA THR A 27 -14.11 -4.80 1.83
C THR A 27 -13.12 -5.65 1.03
N GLU A 28 -13.43 -5.97 -0.23
CA GLU A 28 -12.52 -6.73 -1.10
C GLU A 28 -11.21 -5.97 -1.34
N ARG A 29 -11.29 -4.65 -1.55
CA ARG A 29 -10.08 -3.82 -1.69
C ARG A 29 -9.23 -3.83 -0.42
N GLN A 30 -9.85 -3.76 0.76
CA GLN A 30 -9.15 -3.84 2.04
C GLN A 30 -8.49 -5.21 2.24
N LEU A 31 -9.21 -6.30 1.98
CA LEU A 31 -8.67 -7.67 2.09
C LEU A 31 -7.50 -7.88 1.11
N ALA A 32 -7.64 -7.42 -0.14
CA ALA A 32 -6.55 -7.48 -1.11
C ALA A 32 -5.33 -6.66 -0.67
N ALA A 33 -5.53 -5.49 -0.04
CA ALA A 33 -4.42 -4.70 0.50
C ALA A 33 -3.72 -5.40 1.68
N ILE A 34 -4.48 -6.04 2.56
CA ILE A 34 -3.94 -6.83 3.68
C ILE A 34 -3.18 -8.06 3.15
N ALA A 35 -3.74 -8.76 2.16
CA ALA A 35 -3.12 -9.93 1.54
C ALA A 35 -1.76 -9.58 0.93
N ARG A 36 -1.67 -8.49 0.15
CA ARG A 36 -0.40 -8.00 -0.40
C ARG A 36 0.62 -7.64 0.70
N LYS A 37 0.19 -7.05 1.81
CA LYS A 37 1.09 -6.75 2.94
C LYS A 37 1.60 -8.02 3.62
N ARG A 38 0.77 -9.06 3.75
CA ARG A 38 1.13 -10.33 4.39
C ARG A 38 2.14 -11.18 3.59
N GLU A 39 2.25 -10.93 2.29
CA GLU A 39 3.26 -11.57 1.44
C GLU A 39 4.68 -11.10 1.79
N THR A 40 4.83 -9.83 2.16
CA THR A 40 6.12 -9.19 2.44
C THR A 40 6.41 -9.02 3.93
N HIS A 41 5.37 -8.88 4.77
CA HIS A 41 5.50 -8.58 6.20
C HIS A 41 4.74 -9.61 7.04
N LYS A 42 5.27 -9.93 8.23
CA LYS A 42 4.57 -10.70 9.27
C LYS A 42 4.02 -9.76 10.34
N GLU A 43 2.86 -10.10 10.89
CA GLU A 43 2.20 -9.33 11.95
C GLU A 43 2.89 -9.55 13.30
N VAL A 44 3.10 -8.47 14.06
CA VAL A 44 3.71 -8.51 15.39
C VAL A 44 2.71 -7.97 16.41
N ASN A 45 2.19 -8.85 17.26
CA ASN A 45 1.25 -8.50 18.33
C ASN A 45 1.98 -8.50 19.68
N VAL A 46 2.19 -7.32 20.25
CA VAL A 46 2.98 -7.13 21.47
C VAL A 46 2.29 -6.22 22.48
N PHE A 47 2.52 -6.50 23.76
CA PHE A 47 2.15 -5.62 24.85
C PHE A 47 3.41 -4.98 25.42
N ILE A 48 3.40 -3.66 25.54
CA ILE A 48 4.49 -2.88 26.12
C ILE A 48 3.93 -1.97 27.22
N ARG A 49 4.81 -1.51 28.10
CA ARG A 49 4.43 -0.57 29.16
C ARG A 49 3.85 0.71 28.56
N ASN A 50 2.76 1.22 29.13
CA ASN A 50 2.09 2.46 28.71
C ASN A 50 3.04 3.64 28.42
N PRO A 51 4.01 3.98 29.30
CA PRO A 51 4.95 5.08 29.01
C PRO A 51 5.82 4.81 27.77
N MET A 52 6.22 3.57 27.52
CA MET A 52 6.99 3.21 26.32
C MET A 52 6.15 3.36 25.06
N LYS A 53 4.86 3.00 25.11
CA LYS A 53 3.94 3.22 23.99
C LYS A 53 3.79 4.70 23.67
N ALA A 54 3.67 5.55 24.68
CA ALA A 54 3.60 7.00 24.48
C ALA A 54 4.87 7.54 23.82
N GLN A 55 6.05 7.09 24.25
CA GLN A 55 7.32 7.46 23.65
C GLN A 55 7.46 6.94 22.21
N LEU A 56 7.08 5.69 21.94
CA LEU A 56 7.08 5.14 20.59
C LEU A 56 6.25 6.00 19.63
N LEU A 57 5.04 6.41 20.06
CA LEU A 57 4.18 7.30 19.27
C LEU A 57 4.82 8.68 19.04
N HIS A 58 5.54 9.22 20.01
CA HIS A 58 6.26 10.48 19.84
C HIS A 58 7.38 10.35 18.80
N LEU A 59 8.21 9.30 18.90
CA LEU A 59 9.27 9.02 17.93
C LEU A 59 8.70 8.83 16.51
N CYS A 60 7.61 8.07 16.38
CA CYS A 60 6.92 7.88 15.10
C CYS A 60 6.49 9.22 14.49
N LYS A 61 5.94 10.14 15.29
CA LYS A 61 5.53 11.47 14.82
C LYS A 61 6.70 12.35 14.40
N GLN A 62 7.81 12.29 15.13
CA GLN A 62 9.00 13.09 14.83
C GLN A 62 9.67 12.66 13.53
N GLU A 63 9.74 11.36 13.28
CA GLU A 63 10.39 10.82 12.08
C GLU A 63 9.45 10.63 10.89
N GLY A 64 8.13 10.80 11.09
CA GLY A 64 7.13 10.55 10.06
C GLY A 64 6.97 9.07 9.70
N LEU A 65 7.35 8.17 10.62
CA LEU A 65 7.29 6.72 10.42
C LEU A 65 6.06 6.11 11.08
N THR A 66 5.60 4.99 10.53
CA THR A 66 4.61 4.14 11.20
C THR A 66 5.24 3.39 12.37
N GLN A 67 4.40 2.87 13.28
CA GLN A 67 4.86 2.06 14.41
C GLN A 67 5.65 0.82 13.96
N GLY A 68 5.24 0.18 12.87
CA GLY A 68 5.92 -0.98 12.31
C GLY A 68 7.31 -0.62 11.79
N GLU A 69 7.42 0.43 10.98
CA GLU A 69 8.70 0.90 10.43
C GLU A 69 9.66 1.34 11.55
N MET A 70 9.14 1.99 12.60
CA MET A 70 9.94 2.34 13.77
C MET A 70 10.47 1.09 14.48
N ILE A 71 9.66 0.04 14.63
CA ILE A 71 10.11 -1.24 15.20
C ILE A 71 11.19 -1.87 14.31
N GLU A 72 11.00 -1.92 12.99
CA GLU A 72 12.01 -2.44 12.06
C GLU A 72 13.33 -1.66 12.15
N LYS A 73 13.26 -0.33 12.21
CA LYS A 73 14.44 0.55 12.40
C LYS A 73 15.16 0.24 13.71
N LEU A 74 14.42 0.10 14.81
CA LEU A 74 15.00 -0.24 16.11
C LEU A 74 15.67 -1.62 16.11
N ILE A 75 15.06 -2.61 15.44
CA ILE A 75 15.66 -3.94 15.25
C ILE A 75 16.96 -3.82 14.45
N GLN A 76 16.95 -3.15 13.30
CA GLN A 76 18.14 -2.97 12.46
C GLN A 76 19.30 -2.28 13.22
N ILE A 77 19.00 -1.26 14.02
CA ILE A 77 19.99 -0.56 14.84
C ILE A 77 20.59 -1.52 15.88
N GLU A 78 19.75 -2.28 16.58
CA GLU A 78 20.19 -3.20 17.62
C GLU A 78 20.99 -4.37 17.05
N THR A 79 20.58 -4.95 15.92
CA THR A 79 21.31 -6.01 15.21
C THR A 79 22.69 -5.52 14.75
N LYS A 80 22.77 -4.31 14.17
CA LYS A 80 24.04 -3.67 13.81
C LYS A 80 24.93 -3.43 15.03
N ARG A 81 24.37 -2.95 16.15
CA ARG A 81 25.11 -2.73 17.40
C ARG A 81 25.72 -4.02 17.95
N ARG A 82 25.02 -5.15 17.79
CA ARG A 82 25.49 -6.48 18.22
C ARG A 82 26.49 -7.11 17.25
N GLY A 83 26.72 -6.51 16.08
CA GLY A 83 27.58 -7.08 15.03
C GLY A 83 26.96 -8.31 14.35
N GLU A 84 25.67 -8.53 14.53
CA GLU A 84 24.93 -9.58 13.85
C GLU A 84 24.70 -9.14 12.39
N LYS A 85 25.00 -10.01 11.43
CA LYS A 85 24.63 -9.77 10.03
C LYS A 85 23.16 -10.16 9.86
N MET A 86 22.36 -9.23 9.33
CA MET A 86 20.97 -9.51 8.92
C MET A 86 20.91 -10.47 7.75
#